data_AF-A0A959H4H4-F1
#
_entry.id   AF-A0A959H4H4-F1
#
_cell.length_a   1.000
_cell.length_b   1.000
_cell.length_c   1.000
_cell.angle_alpha   90.00
_cell.angle_beta   90.00
_cell.angle_gamma   90.00
#
_symmetry.space_group_name_H-M   'P 1'
#
loop_
_entity.id
_entity.type
_entity.pdbx_description
1 polymer ?
#
loop_
_entity_poly.entity_id
_entity_poly.type
_entity_poly.pdbx_seq_one_letter_code
_entity_poly.pdbx_strand_id
1 'polypeptide(L)'
;QWHLDRFIHHSFFEERFKNSRILEIQGGGVPLASPLRTQYADNLILVGDAARHVNPITGGGIHTALSGGHIAGNFLADFLNQDKPPTAQNLEGYQNRWLEELGNKMWKLYDVKTEIFRKNDIRERDALLYQTMASYFSPHSEFKKI
;
A
#
# COMPACT_ATOMS: atom_id res chain seq x y z
N GLN A 1 -11.50 -16.13 -20.06
CA GLN A 1 -10.02 -16.19 -20.20
C GLN A 1 -9.44 -15.22 -19.19
N TRP A 2 -8.50 -15.64 -18.35
CA TRP A 2 -7.95 -14.77 -17.30
C TRP A 2 -7.08 -13.68 -17.94
N HIS A 3 -7.05 -12.48 -17.34
CA HIS A 3 -6.20 -11.38 -17.84
C HIS A 3 -4.72 -11.79 -17.94
N LEU A 4 -4.26 -12.66 -17.02
CA LEU A 4 -2.93 -13.22 -17.01
C LEU A 4 -2.66 -14.12 -18.23
N ASP A 5 -3.56 -15.04 -18.57
CA ASP A 5 -3.41 -15.91 -19.75
C ASP A 5 -3.28 -15.07 -21.03
N ARG A 6 -4.13 -14.05 -21.16
CA ARG A 6 -4.07 -13.12 -22.30
C ARG A 6 -2.76 -12.35 -22.32
N PHE A 7 -2.24 -11.91 -21.18
CA PHE A 7 -0.94 -11.26 -21.11
C PHE A 7 0.21 -12.19 -21.52
N ILE A 8 0.18 -13.44 -21.08
CA ILE A 8 1.23 -14.43 -21.40
C ILE A 8 1.22 -14.80 -22.88
N HIS A 9 0.04 -15.04 -23.47
CA HIS A 9 -0.08 -15.57 -24.83
C HIS A 9 -0.37 -14.53 -25.91
N HIS A 10 -0.82 -13.33 -25.55
CA HIS A 10 -1.30 -12.31 -26.49
C HIS A 10 -0.81 -10.91 -26.12
N SER A 11 0.45 -10.79 -25.71
CA SER A 11 1.13 -9.51 -25.50
C SER A 11 2.55 -9.54 -26.09
N PHE A 12 3.26 -8.43 -25.98
CA PHE A 12 4.68 -8.33 -26.36
C PHE A 12 5.61 -9.31 -25.62
N PHE A 13 5.10 -10.06 -24.63
CA PHE A 13 5.83 -11.10 -23.92
C PHE A 13 5.60 -12.54 -24.45
N GLU A 14 4.75 -12.73 -25.46
CA GLU A 14 4.40 -14.07 -25.99
C GLU A 14 5.65 -14.91 -26.31
N GLU A 15 6.59 -14.36 -27.09
CA GLU A 15 7.83 -15.04 -27.44
C GLU A 15 8.73 -15.35 -26.23
N ARG A 16 8.69 -14.50 -25.20
CA ARG A 16 9.47 -14.72 -23.97
C ARG A 16 8.94 -15.92 -23.19
N PHE A 17 7.63 -16.16 -23.24
CA PHE A 17 6.96 -17.19 -22.44
C PHE A 17 6.58 -18.46 -23.22
N LYS A 18 6.85 -18.54 -24.54
CA LYS A 18 6.42 -19.66 -25.40
C LYS A 18 6.73 -21.08 -24.90
N ASN A 19 7.89 -21.26 -24.26
CA ASN A 19 8.36 -22.54 -23.73
C ASN A 19 8.34 -22.59 -22.19
N SER A 20 7.68 -21.62 -21.55
CA SER A 20 7.56 -21.60 -20.10
C SER A 20 6.54 -22.61 -19.61
N ARG A 21 6.71 -23.06 -18.35
CA ARG A 21 5.77 -23.94 -17.67
C ARG A 21 5.30 -23.27 -16.39
N ILE A 22 3.99 -23.28 -16.16
CA ILE A 22 3.40 -22.82 -14.90
C ILE A 22 3.83 -23.77 -13.78
N LEU A 23 4.47 -23.22 -12.75
CA LEU A 23 4.87 -23.98 -11.55
C LEU A 23 3.80 -23.91 -10.46
N GLU A 24 3.18 -22.75 -10.31
CA GLU A 24 2.18 -22.46 -9.29
C GLU A 24 1.30 -21.29 -9.75
N ILE A 25 0.06 -21.25 -9.28
CA ILE A 25 -0.85 -20.11 -9.45
C ILE A 25 -1.27 -19.65 -8.07
N GLN A 26 -0.94 -18.40 -7.74
CA GLN A 26 -1.37 -17.75 -6.51
C GLN A 26 -2.20 -16.51 -6.84
N GLY A 27 -3.15 -16.21 -5.97
CA GLY A 27 -3.99 -15.02 -6.06
C GLY A 27 -4.29 -14.49 -4.67
N GLY A 28 -4.37 -13.17 -4.54
CA GLY A 28 -4.66 -12.49 -3.29
C GLY A 28 -5.29 -11.13 -3.55
N GLY A 29 -6.11 -10.67 -2.60
CA GLY A 29 -6.64 -9.31 -2.63
C GLY A 29 -5.56 -8.32 -2.22
N VAL A 30 -5.45 -7.21 -2.96
CA VAL A 30 -4.52 -6.12 -2.63
C VAL A 30 -5.35 -4.86 -2.35
N PRO A 31 -5.33 -4.28 -1.15
CA PRO A 31 -6.14 -3.13 -0.80
C PRO A 31 -5.58 -1.83 -1.43
N LEU A 32 -5.86 -1.61 -2.72
CA LEU A 32 -5.56 -0.35 -3.43
C LEU A 32 -6.56 0.76 -3.07
N ALA A 33 -6.91 0.90 -1.79
CA ALA A 33 -7.93 1.82 -1.29
C ALA A 33 -7.30 2.93 -0.44
N SER A 34 -8.11 3.88 0.01
CA SER A 34 -7.66 4.87 0.98
C SER A 34 -7.21 4.16 2.27
N PRO A 35 -6.21 4.70 2.97
CA PRO A 35 -5.91 4.25 4.32
C PRO A 35 -7.16 4.25 5.21
N LEU A 36 -7.16 3.45 6.26
CA LEU A 36 -8.22 3.53 7.25
C LEU A 36 -8.14 4.86 8.00
N ARG A 37 -9.29 5.48 8.25
CA ARG A 37 -9.40 6.70 9.07
C ARG A 37 -9.02 6.43 10.53
N THR A 38 -9.31 5.22 11.01
CA THR A 38 -8.99 4.74 12.36
C THR A 38 -8.42 3.33 12.25
N GLN A 39 -7.23 3.11 12.82
CA GLN A 39 -6.48 1.85 12.76
C GLN A 39 -6.33 1.19 14.13
N TYR A 40 -7.14 1.61 15.10
CA TYR A 40 -7.11 1.14 16.48
C TYR A 40 -8.53 1.10 17.06
N ALA A 41 -8.71 0.31 18.10
CA ALA A 41 -9.91 0.24 18.93
C ALA A 41 -9.51 -0.24 20.33
N ASP A 42 -10.47 -0.41 21.24
CA ASP A 42 -10.19 -1.01 22.55
C ASP A 42 -9.48 -2.36 22.39
N ASN A 43 -8.30 -2.49 22.99
CA ASN A 43 -7.43 -3.67 22.94
C ASN A 43 -6.96 -4.09 21.52
N LEU A 44 -7.02 -3.21 20.52
CA LEU A 44 -6.73 -3.56 19.13
C LEU A 44 -5.94 -2.47 18.40
N ILE A 45 -4.91 -2.90 17.65
CA ILE A 45 -4.24 -2.11 16.61
C ILE A 45 -4.19 -2.96 15.33
N LEU A 46 -4.43 -2.32 14.19
CA LEU A 46 -4.30 -2.92 12.86
C LEU A 46 -3.00 -2.47 12.19
N VAL A 47 -2.35 -3.39 11.48
CA VAL A 47 -1.14 -3.15 10.68
C VAL A 47 -1.25 -3.85 9.31
N GLY A 48 -0.39 -3.47 8.36
CA GLY A 48 -0.29 -4.14 7.06
C GLY A 48 -1.57 -4.03 6.24
N ASP A 49 -1.90 -5.10 5.49
CA ASP A 49 -3.09 -5.12 4.63
C ASP A 49 -4.39 -4.93 5.42
N ALA A 50 -4.46 -5.43 6.67
CA ALA A 50 -5.61 -5.23 7.54
C ALA A 50 -5.85 -3.75 7.86
N ALA A 51 -4.79 -2.94 7.91
CA ALA A 51 -4.85 -1.50 8.09
C ALA A 51 -4.83 -0.69 6.77
N ARG A 52 -4.82 -1.38 5.61
CA ARG A 52 -4.64 -0.79 4.28
C ARG A 52 -3.35 0.02 4.15
N HIS A 53 -2.25 -0.51 4.67
CA HIS A 53 -0.92 0.10 4.53
C HIS A 53 -0.33 -0.05 3.12
N VAL A 54 -1.06 -0.60 2.14
CA VAL A 54 -0.54 -0.80 0.79
C VAL A 54 -0.42 0.53 0.06
N ASN A 55 0.68 0.69 -0.69
CA ASN A 55 0.85 1.82 -1.60
C ASN A 55 -0.25 1.78 -2.69
N PRO A 56 -1.13 2.79 -2.77
CA PRO A 56 -2.33 2.73 -3.62
C PRO A 56 -2.03 2.85 -5.12
N ILE A 57 -0.81 3.25 -5.50
CA ILE A 57 -0.36 3.35 -6.89
C ILE A 57 0.41 2.10 -7.32
N THR A 58 1.42 1.71 -6.54
CA THR A 58 2.33 0.60 -6.93
C THR A 58 1.77 -0.77 -6.56
N GLY A 59 0.84 -0.84 -5.61
CA GLY A 59 0.38 -2.09 -5.00
C GLY A 59 1.41 -2.75 -4.08
N GLY A 60 2.56 -2.12 -3.85
CA GLY A 60 3.57 -2.61 -2.91
C GLY A 60 3.07 -2.49 -1.47
N GLY A 61 3.09 -3.60 -0.73
CA GLY A 61 2.65 -3.67 0.66
C GLY A 61 3.67 -4.20 1.67
N ILE A 62 4.71 -4.91 1.22
CA ILE A 62 5.66 -5.58 2.14
C ILE A 62 6.42 -4.55 2.98
N HIS A 63 7.01 -3.54 2.34
CA HIS A 63 7.77 -2.49 3.04
C HIS A 63 6.88 -1.76 4.06
N THR A 64 5.71 -1.29 3.61
CA THR A 64 4.80 -0.52 4.44
C THR A 64 4.18 -1.35 5.57
N ALA A 65 3.92 -2.64 5.34
CA ALA A 65 3.46 -3.56 6.39
C ALA A 65 4.54 -3.78 7.45
N LEU A 66 5.80 -3.97 7.05
CA LEU A 66 6.92 -4.10 7.99
C LEU A 66 7.11 -2.82 8.80
N SER A 67 7.09 -1.65 8.15
CA SER A 67 7.20 -0.37 8.85
C SER A 67 6.02 -0.14 9.80
N GLY A 68 4.78 -0.44 9.37
CA GLY A 68 3.60 -0.39 10.24
C GLY A 68 3.71 -1.30 11.46
N GLY A 69 4.21 -2.53 11.27
CA GLY A 69 4.49 -3.46 12.36
C GLY A 69 5.58 -2.96 13.32
N HIS A 70 6.65 -2.38 12.79
CA HIS A 70 7.74 -1.79 13.59
C HIS A 70 7.25 -0.61 14.44
N ILE A 71 6.47 0.29 13.84
CA ILE A 71 5.85 1.42 14.55
C ILE A 71 4.92 0.92 15.65
N ALA A 72 4.08 -0.07 15.37
CA ALA A 72 3.18 -0.68 16.35
C ALA A 72 3.96 -1.32 17.51
N GLY A 73 5.02 -2.08 17.22
CA GLY A 73 5.86 -2.73 18.22
C GLY A 73 6.50 -1.72 19.18
N ASN A 74 7.12 -0.66 18.63
CA ASN A 74 7.74 0.38 19.45
C ASN A 74 6.70 1.17 20.27
N PHE A 75 5.57 1.53 19.66
CA PHE A 75 4.48 2.18 20.38
C PHE A 75 3.97 1.34 21.56
N LEU A 76 3.72 0.04 21.33
CA LEU A 76 3.22 -0.86 22.35
C LEU A 76 4.25 -1.09 23.46
N ALA A 77 5.54 -1.18 23.12
CA ALA A 77 6.61 -1.28 24.11
C ALA A 77 6.63 -0.05 25.05
N ASP A 78 6.50 1.16 24.50
CA ASP A 78 6.41 2.39 25.30
C ASP A 78 5.10 2.42 26.12
N PHE A 79 4.00 2.00 25.51
CA PHE A 79 2.66 2.04 26.11
C PHE A 79 2.56 1.14 27.35
N LEU A 80 3.14 -0.06 27.30
CA LEU A 80 3.12 -1.02 28.42
C LEU A 80 3.79 -0.49 29.68
N ASN A 81 4.67 0.51 29.58
CA ASN A 81 5.32 1.14 30.72
C ASN A 81 4.49 2.26 31.38
N GLN A 82 3.32 2.63 30.83
CA GLN A 82 2.55 3.79 31.26
C GLN A 82 1.45 3.48 32.29
N ASP A 83 1.24 2.21 32.66
CA ASP A 83 0.17 1.75 33.56
C ASP A 83 -1.23 2.29 33.20
N LYS A 84 -1.55 2.24 31.89
CA LYS A 84 -2.83 2.71 31.34
C LYS A 84 -3.62 1.56 30.74
N PRO A 85 -4.97 1.56 30.83
CA PRO A 85 -5.78 0.58 30.13
C PRO A 85 -5.69 0.79 28.61
N PRO A 86 -5.68 -0.28 27.80
CA PRO A 86 -5.59 -0.20 26.34
C PRO A 86 -6.94 0.19 25.69
N THR A 87 -7.48 1.35 26.07
CA THR A 87 -8.66 1.94 25.41
C THR A 87 -8.26 2.54 24.06
N ALA A 88 -9.23 2.72 23.16
CA ALA A 88 -8.99 3.32 21.85
C ALA A 88 -8.27 4.68 21.94
N GLN A 89 -8.69 5.54 22.89
CA GLN A 89 -8.05 6.83 23.13
C GLN A 89 -6.57 6.68 23.55
N ASN A 90 -6.27 5.70 24.39
CA ASN A 90 -4.90 5.45 24.84
C ASN A 90 -4.01 4.81 23.75
N LEU A 91 -4.62 4.17 22.75
CA LEU A 91 -3.93 3.55 21.62
C LEU A 91 -3.81 4.47 20.39
N GLU A 92 -4.43 5.65 20.39
CA GLU A 92 -4.40 6.58 19.25
C GLU A 92 -2.98 7.01 18.85
N GLY A 93 -2.06 7.00 19.82
CA GLY A 93 -0.66 7.39 19.62
C GLY A 93 0.06 6.53 18.58
N TYR A 94 -0.34 5.26 18.39
CA TYR A 94 0.15 4.43 17.30
C TYR A 94 -0.16 5.07 15.94
N GLN A 95 -1.42 5.44 15.72
CA GLN A 95 -1.84 6.01 14.45
C GLN A 95 -1.15 7.34 14.19
N ASN A 96 -0.91 8.15 15.24
CA ASN A 96 -0.18 9.40 15.10
C ASN A 96 1.26 9.17 14.60
N ARG A 97 1.98 8.21 15.18
CA ARG A 97 3.32 7.82 14.71
C ARG A 97 3.30 7.30 13.27
N TRP A 98 2.31 6.47 12.94
CA TRP A 98 2.14 5.96 11.58
C TRP A 98 1.83 7.06 10.56
N LEU A 99 0.97 8.02 10.90
CA LEU A 99 0.63 9.15 10.04
C LEU A 99 1.86 10.01 9.74
N GLU A 100 2.66 10.30 10.76
CA GLU A 100 3.89 11.08 10.64
C GLU A 100 4.91 10.41 9.71
N GLU A 101 5.14 9.11 9.90
CA GLU A 101 6.18 8.39 9.16
C GLU A 101 5.77 8.07 7.70
N LEU A 102 4.53 7.61 7.51
CA LEU A 102 4.07 7.02 6.24
C LEU A 102 2.70 7.54 5.80
N GLY A 103 1.75 7.61 6.73
CA GLY A 103 0.33 7.73 6.43
C GLY A 103 -0.07 9.02 5.74
N ASN A 104 0.52 10.16 6.13
CA ASN A 104 0.26 11.45 5.49
C ASN A 104 0.63 11.42 4.00
N LYS A 105 1.73 10.77 3.64
CA LYS A 105 2.13 10.63 2.24
C LYS A 105 1.26 9.61 1.52
N MET A 106 0.81 8.56 2.20
CA MET A 106 -0.07 7.55 1.63
C MET A 106 -1.46 8.11 1.29
N TRP A 107 -2.01 9.01 2.12
CA TRP A 107 -3.22 9.76 1.83
C TRP A 107 -3.06 10.62 0.57
N LYS A 108 -2.00 11.44 0.50
CA LYS A 108 -1.69 12.24 -0.70
C LYS A 108 -1.59 11.37 -1.96
N LEU A 109 -0.92 10.23 -1.85
CA LEU A 109 -0.73 9.32 -2.99
C LEU A 109 -2.05 8.68 -3.42
N TYR A 110 -2.97 8.39 -2.48
CA TYR A 110 -4.31 7.94 -2.79
C TYR A 110 -5.15 9.00 -3.51
N ASP A 111 -5.00 10.28 -3.13
CA ASP A 111 -5.68 11.39 -3.83
C ASP A 111 -5.16 11.52 -5.27
N VAL A 112 -3.84 11.44 -5.47
CA VAL A 112 -3.23 11.40 -6.81
C VAL A 112 -3.78 10.23 -7.62
N LYS A 113 -3.84 9.03 -7.05
CA LYS A 113 -4.46 7.86 -7.68
C LYS A 113 -5.90 8.18 -8.09
N THR A 114 -6.69 8.74 -7.19
CA THR A 114 -8.10 9.05 -7.44
C THR A 114 -8.27 10.02 -8.60
N GLU A 115 -7.45 11.08 -8.67
CA GLU A 115 -7.46 12.03 -9.79
C GLU A 115 -7.09 11.37 -11.12
N ILE A 116 -6.08 10.50 -11.14
CA ILE A 116 -5.69 9.77 -12.34
C ILE A 116 -6.82 8.88 -12.84
N PHE A 117 -7.49 8.14 -11.94
CA PHE A 117 -8.58 7.24 -12.32
C PHE A 117 -9.89 7.95 -12.68
N ARG A 118 -10.03 9.26 -12.40
CA ARG A 118 -11.14 10.11 -12.89
C ARG A 118 -10.98 10.48 -14.37
N LYS A 119 -9.80 10.28 -14.97
CA LYS A 119 -9.58 10.55 -16.40
C LYS A 119 -10.32 9.52 -17.25
N ASN A 120 -11.15 10.03 -18.17
CA ASN A 120 -11.92 9.20 -19.10
C ASN A 120 -11.06 8.64 -20.24
N ASP A 121 -10.04 9.38 -20.67
CA ASP A 121 -9.09 8.91 -21.68
C ASP A 121 -8.12 7.90 -21.08
N ILE A 122 -8.16 6.67 -21.60
CA ILE A 122 -7.31 5.57 -21.15
C ILE A 122 -5.83 5.87 -21.40
N ARG A 123 -5.47 6.50 -22.52
CA ARG A 123 -4.08 6.81 -22.85
C ARG A 123 -3.52 7.88 -21.91
N GLU A 124 -4.31 8.90 -21.60
CA GLU A 124 -3.94 9.92 -20.61
C GLU A 124 -3.75 9.28 -19.23
N ARG A 125 -4.71 8.45 -18.81
CA ARG A 125 -4.65 7.74 -17.53
C ARG A 125 -3.40 6.86 -17.43
N ASP A 126 -3.12 6.07 -18.46
CA ASP A 126 -1.98 5.15 -18.48
C ASP A 126 -0.65 5.91 -18.45
N ALA A 127 -0.54 7.03 -19.17
CA ALA A 127 0.64 7.90 -19.14
C ALA A 127 0.87 8.51 -17.75
N LEU A 128 -0.19 8.98 -17.07
CA LEU A 128 -0.11 9.53 -15.72
C LEU A 128 0.24 8.47 -14.67
N LEU A 129 -0.34 7.26 -14.78
CA LEU A 129 0.02 6.11 -13.94
C LEU A 129 1.50 5.77 -14.10
N TYR A 130 1.97 5.63 -15.35
CA TYR A 130 3.37 5.35 -15.64
C TYR A 130 4.30 6.43 -15.06
N GLN A 131 3.99 7.71 -15.27
CA GLN A 131 4.79 8.82 -14.76
C GLN A 131 4.87 8.80 -13.22
N THR A 132 3.74 8.54 -12.55
CA THR A 132 3.67 8.50 -11.08
C THR A 132 4.44 7.31 -10.52
N MET A 133 4.29 6.14 -11.13
CA MET A 133 5.05 4.93 -10.77
C MET A 133 6.55 5.09 -11.02
N ALA A 134 6.96 5.65 -12.16
CA ALA A 134 8.36 5.89 -12.47
C ALA A 134 8.98 6.90 -11.48
N SER A 135 8.22 7.95 -11.13
CA SER A 135 8.64 8.92 -10.13
C SER A 135 8.85 8.29 -8.76
N TYR A 136 8.03 7.32 -8.33
CA TYR A 136 8.17 6.67 -7.02
C TYR A 136 9.58 6.09 -6.77
N PHE A 137 10.24 5.58 -7.81
CA PHE A 137 11.61 5.04 -7.72
C PHE A 137 12.70 6.10 -7.83
N SER A 138 12.35 7.37 -8.07
CA SER A 138 13.30 8.47 -8.12
C SER A 138 13.80 8.84 -6.71
N PRO A 139 15.11 9.08 -6.52
CA PRO A 139 15.65 9.50 -5.23
C PRO A 139 15.17 10.89 -4.78
N HIS A 140 14.56 11.66 -5.69
CA HIS A 140 14.02 13.00 -5.47
C HIS A 140 12.49 13.04 -5.33
N SER A 141 11.82 11.89 -5.37
CA SER A 141 10.36 11.83 -5.23
C SER A 141 9.91 12.16 -3.81
N GLU A 142 8.82 12.93 -3.67
CA GLU A 142 8.13 13.09 -2.38
C GLU A 142 7.64 11.73 -1.84
N PHE A 143 7.33 10.79 -2.75
CA PHE A 143 6.82 9.47 -2.42
C PHE A 143 7.92 8.40 -2.30
N LYS A 144 9.19 8.79 -2.40
CA LYS A 144 10.33 7.90 -2.20
C LYS A 144 10.20 7.17 -0.87
N LYS A 145 10.25 5.83 -0.94
CA LYS A 145 10.30 4.96 0.24
C LYS A 145 9.15 5.20 1.22
N ILE A 146 7.96 5.56 0.72
CA ILE A 146 6.72 5.16 1.39
C ILE A 146 6.59 3.66 1.21
#